data_AF-A0A2M7CNP9-F1
#
_entry.id   AF-A0A2M7CNP9-F1
#
_cell.length_a   1.000
_cell.length_b   1.000
_cell.length_c   1.000
_cell.angle_alpha   90.00
_cell.angle_beta   90.00
_cell.angle_gamma   90.00
#
_symmetry.space_group_name_H-M   'P 1'
#
loop_
_entity.id
_entity.type
_entity.pdbx_description
1 polymer ?
#
loop_
_entity_poly.entity_id
_entity_poly.type
_entity_poly.pdbx_seq_one_letter_code
_entity_poly.pdbx_strand_id
1 'polypeptide(L)' 'MTVTPPSLDLEPVSCPICGRDPAPTLRYDFAPYRVVRCPHCGLVFLSPRLTESAILKLYSDQEYYVSEVSGQGYDEYLE' A
#
# COMPACT_ATOMS: atom_id res chain seq x y z
N MET A 1 13.87 17.98 3.96
CA MET A 1 12.48 18.48 3.90
C MET A 1 11.61 17.35 4.44
N THR A 2 10.68 17.60 5.36
CA THR A 2 9.85 16.52 5.91
C THR A 2 8.64 16.31 5.00
N VAL A 3 8.69 15.28 4.16
CA VAL A 3 7.51 14.83 3.39
C VAL A 3 6.43 14.48 4.40
N THR A 4 5.37 15.28 4.46
CA THR A 4 4.21 14.96 5.28
C THR A 4 3.43 13.93 4.49
N PRO A 5 3.31 12.66 4.97
CA PRO A 5 2.60 11.66 4.21
C PRO A 5 1.16 12.14 4.01
N PRO A 6 0.58 11.98 2.79
CA PRO A 6 -0.82 12.30 2.58
C PRO A 6 -1.68 11.57 3.61
N SER A 7 -2.83 12.16 3.96
CA SER A 7 -3.81 11.52 4.84
C SER A 7 -4.01 10.07 4.43
N LEU A 8 -3.61 9.15 5.31
CA LEU A 8 -3.65 7.71 5.05
C LEU A 8 -5.10 7.24 5.16
N ASP A 9 -5.86 7.42 4.09
CA ASP A 9 -7.20 6.87 3.97
C ASP A 9 -7.08 5.36 3.75
N LEU A 10 -7.30 4.61 4.83
CA LEU A 10 -7.08 3.17 4.89
C LEU A 10 -8.40 2.41 4.92
N GLU A 11 -8.45 1.29 4.20
CA GLU A 11 -9.59 0.37 4.18
C GLU A 11 -9.18 -1.07 4.55
N PRO A 12 -9.96 -1.77 5.38
CA PRO A 12 -9.82 -3.21 5.53
C PRO A 12 -10.28 -3.91 4.25
N VAL A 13 -9.51 -4.89 3.79
CA VAL A 13 -9.84 -5.63 2.56
C VAL A 13 -9.90 -7.13 2.76
N SER A 14 -10.76 -7.75 1.95
CA SER A 14 -10.86 -9.20 1.78
C SER A 14 -9.80 -9.71 0.80
N CYS A 15 -9.66 -11.03 0.67
CA CYS A 15 -8.73 -11.61 -0.30
C CYS A 15 -9.12 -11.19 -1.73
N PRO A 16 -8.24 -10.54 -2.52
CA PRO A 16 -8.55 -10.15 -3.89
C PRO A 16 -8.86 -11.31 -4.84
N ILE A 17 -8.45 -12.53 -4.48
CA ILE A 17 -8.67 -13.74 -5.29
C ILE A 17 -9.91 -14.51 -4.83
N CYS A 18 -10.08 -14.69 -3.51
CA CYS A 18 -11.13 -15.57 -2.96
C CYS A 18 -12.36 -14.82 -2.45
N GLY A 19 -12.26 -13.52 -2.19
CA GLY A 19 -13.30 -12.75 -1.53
C GLY A 19 -13.25 -12.86 0.00
N ARG A 20 -14.44 -12.80 0.62
CA ARG A 20 -14.64 -12.33 2.00
C ARG A 20 -14.35 -13.38 3.09
N ASP A 21 -14.44 -14.67 2.76
CA ASP A 21 -14.27 -15.76 3.74
C ASP A 21 -13.29 -16.84 3.27
N PRO A 22 -12.49 -17.44 4.18
CA PRO A 22 -12.38 -17.14 5.61
C PRO A 22 -11.53 -15.89 5.90
N ALA A 23 -11.67 -15.34 7.11
CA ALA A 23 -10.83 -14.23 7.58
C ALA A 23 -9.33 -14.55 7.44
N PRO A 24 -8.51 -13.60 6.96
CA PRO A 24 -7.09 -13.84 6.75
C PRO A 24 -6.32 -13.92 8.08
N THR A 25 -5.24 -14.68 8.07
CA THR A 25 -4.35 -14.89 9.23
C THR A 25 -3.27 -13.82 9.30
N LEU A 26 -3.03 -13.26 10.48
CA LEU A 26 -1.96 -12.26 10.68
C LEU A 26 -0.57 -12.88 10.45
N ARG A 27 0.30 -12.18 9.73
CA ARG A 27 1.71 -12.55 9.50
C ARG A 27 2.66 -11.54 10.09
N TYR A 28 2.36 -10.25 9.96
CA TYR A 28 3.17 -9.17 10.50
C TYR A 28 2.28 -7.96 10.81
N ASP A 29 2.55 -7.29 11.93
CA ASP A 29 1.77 -6.16 12.44
C ASP A 29 2.70 -4.96 12.61
N PHE A 30 2.45 -3.86 11.90
CA PHE A 30 3.28 -2.66 11.93
C PHE A 30 2.47 -1.44 11.53
N ALA A 31 2.43 -0.40 12.35
CA ALA A 31 1.61 0.77 12.05
C ALA A 31 2.01 1.42 10.71
N PRO A 32 1.05 1.77 9.83
CA PRO A 32 -0.41 1.64 9.98
C PRO A 32 -1.01 0.36 9.34
N TYR A 33 -0.18 -0.57 8.88
CA TYR A 33 -0.55 -1.71 8.05
C TYR A 33 -0.48 -3.06 8.78
N ARG A 34 -1.01 -4.11 8.16
CA ARG A 34 -0.72 -5.49 8.55
C ARG A 34 -0.52 -6.33 7.32
N VAL A 35 0.45 -7.23 7.37
CA VAL A 35 0.57 -8.29 6.37
C VAL A 35 -0.26 -9.46 6.86
N VAL A 36 -1.25 -9.86 6.07
CA VAL A 36 -2.14 -10.98 6.35
C VAL A 36 -2.06 -12.01 5.24
N ARG A 37 -2.43 -13.27 5.53
CA ARG A 37 -2.42 -14.39 4.58
C ARG A 37 -3.81 -15.01 4.47
N CYS A 38 -4.33 -15.13 3.26
CA CYS A 38 -5.57 -15.87 3.00
C CYS A 38 -5.36 -17.37 3.32
N PRO A 39 -6.20 -17.98 4.16
CA PRO A 39 -6.08 -19.41 4.49
C PRO A 39 -6.47 -20.32 3.33
N HIS A 40 -7.22 -19.83 2.34
CA HIS A 40 -7.68 -20.62 1.19
C HIS A 40 -6.65 -20.68 0.06
N CYS A 41 -6.26 -19.53 -0.51
CA CYS A 41 -5.31 -19.49 -1.64
C CYS A 41 -3.85 -19.21 -1.23
N GLY A 42 -3.61 -18.85 0.02
CA GLY A 42 -2.26 -18.55 0.51
C GLY A 42 -1.72 -17.17 0.12
N LEU A 43 -2.47 -16.35 -0.63
CA LEU A 43 -2.07 -14.98 -0.99
C LEU A 43 -1.77 -14.15 0.25
N VAL A 44 -0.67 -13.42 0.21
CA VAL A 44 -0.22 -12.49 1.25
C VAL A 44 -0.48 -11.06 0.77
N PHE A 45 -1.15 -10.25 1.58
CA PHE A 45 -1.57 -8.90 1.20
C PHE A 45 -1.67 -7.97 2.43
N LEU A 46 -1.79 -6.66 2.17
CA LEU A 46 -1.99 -5.67 3.22
C LEU A 46 -3.47 -5.54 3.58
N SER A 47 -3.78 -5.59 4.88
CA SER A 47 -5.11 -5.27 5.40
C SER A 47 -4.98 -4.65 6.82
N PRO A 48 -5.20 -3.34 6.97
CA PRO A 48 -5.74 -2.43 5.97
C PRO A 48 -4.72 -2.07 4.87
N ARG A 49 -5.22 -1.57 3.73
CA ARG A 49 -4.44 -0.94 2.65
C ARG A 49 -4.95 0.47 2.39
N LEU A 50 -4.25 1.27 1.59
CA LEU A 50 -4.81 2.53 1.08
C LEU A 50 -6.06 2.27 0.24
N THR A 51 -7.05 3.17 0.34
CA THR A 51 -8.16 3.22 -0.59
C THR A 51 -7.66 3.47 -2.01
N GLU A 52 -8.42 3.06 -3.02
CA GLU A 52 -8.06 3.29 -4.42
C GLU A 52 -7.82 4.78 -4.73
N SER A 53 -8.68 5.67 -4.23
CA SER A 53 -8.52 7.12 -4.40
C SER A 53 -7.24 7.65 -3.74
N ALA A 54 -6.87 7.13 -2.56
CA ALA A 54 -5.62 7.51 -1.90
C ALA A 54 -4.39 6.99 -2.65
N ILE A 55 -4.46 5.78 -3.22
CA ILE A 55 -3.40 5.24 -4.09
C ILE A 55 -3.21 6.13 -5.33
N LEU A 56 -4.31 6.48 -6.01
CA LEU A 56 -4.24 7.34 -7.20
C LEU A 56 -3.68 8.72 -6.86
N LYS A 57 -4.08 9.30 -5.72
CA LYS A 57 -3.53 10.58 -5.25
C LYS A 57 -2.03 10.47 -4.98
N LEU A 58 -1.59 9.40 -4.31
CA LEU A 58 -0.17 9.17 -4.02
C LEU A 58 0.66 9.10 -5.31
N TYR A 59 0.19 8.35 -6.31
CA TYR A 59 0.88 8.24 -7.60
C TYR A 59 0.76 9.47 -8.49
N SER A 60 -0.22 10.36 -8.25
CA SER A 60 -0.34 11.63 -8.97
C SER A 60 0.62 12.70 -8.44
N ASP A 61 1.18 12.50 -7.26
CA ASP A 61 2.11 13.44 -6.65
C ASP A 61 3.51 13.25 -7.22
N GLN A 62 4.10 14.32 -7.79
CA GLN A 62 5.46 14.25 -8.32
C GLN A 62 6.49 13.93 -7.23
N GLU A 63 6.24 14.35 -5.98
CA GLU A 63 7.13 14.05 -4.85
C GLU A 63 7.28 12.54 -4.61
N TYR A 64 6.31 11.72 -5.04
CA TYR A 64 6.42 10.26 -4.96
C TYR A 64 7.58 9.69 -5.80
N TYR A 65 7.86 10.30 -6.95
CA TYR A 65 8.87 9.81 -7.90
C TYR A 65 10.26 10.40 -7.63
N VAL A 66 10.31 11.52 -6.91
CA VAL A 66 11.56 12.19 -6.53
C VAL A 66 12.30 11.35 -5.50
N SER A 67 13.51 10.92 -5.86
CA SER A 67 14.41 10.27 -4.92
C SER A 67 15.30 11.29 -4.21
N GLU A 68 15.53 11.09 -2.91
CA GLU A 68 16.53 11.85 -2.15
C GLU A 68 17.97 11.47 -2.51
N VAL A 69 18.17 10.36 -3.23
CA VAL A 69 19.47 9.85 -3.65
C VAL A 69 19.64 10.03 -5.15
N SER A 70 20.51 10.93 -5.56
CA SER A 70 20.81 11.20 -6.97
C SER A 70 21.25 9.92 -7.71
N GLY A 71 20.63 9.65 -8.85
CA GLY A 71 20.91 8.45 -9.66
C GLY A 71 20.23 7.16 -9.17
N GLN A 72 19.35 7.27 -8.18
CA GLN A 72 18.39 6.25 -7.75
C GLN A 72 17.01 6.88 -7.83
N GLY A 73 15.94 6.16 -8.18
CA GLY A 73 14.59 6.72 -8.22
C GLY A 73 13.86 6.45 -9.53
N TYR A 74 12.77 7.19 -9.72
CA TYR A 74 11.87 7.08 -10.87
C TYR A 74 11.76 8.44 -11.57
N ASP A 75 12.84 9.23 -11.57
CA ASP A 75 12.88 10.57 -12.16
C ASP A 75 12.47 10.56 -13.65
N GLU A 76 12.69 9.45 -14.35
CA GLU A 76 12.24 9.21 -15.73
C GLU A 76 10.71 9.27 -15.92
N TYR A 77 9.92 9.12 -14.85
CA TYR A 77 8.45 9.28 -14.90
C TYR A 77 7.99 10.74 -14.76
N LEU A 78 8.92 11.69 -14.58
CA LEU A 78 8.63 13.11 -14.46
C LEU A 78 8.72 13.89 -15.79
N GLU A 79 9.19 13.22 -16.87
CA GLU A 79 9.33 13.79 -18.22
C GLU A 79 8.03 13.78 -19.05
#